data_AF-A0A7Y2ADC4-F1
#
_entry.id   AF-A0A7Y2ADC4-F1
#
_cell.length_a   1.000
_cell.length_b   1.000
_cell.length_c   1.000
_cell.angle_alpha   90.00
_cell.angle_beta   90.00
_cell.angle_gamma   90.00
#
_symmetry.space_group_name_H-M   'P 1'
#
loop_
_entity.id
_entity.type
_entity.pdbx_description
1 polymer ?
#
loop_
_entity_poly.entity_id
_entity_poly.type
_entity_poly.pdbx_seq_one_letter_code
_entity_poly.pdbx_strand_id
1 'polypeptide(L)'
;MMRLTLSMGTLFLIASINAQIYDDYVGAGHADGIEVTTSSNYQAFGWDVIASGDASINGSGLDADIMEATRFLAQSTMGFEAQHLDETLELGIEAWIDAQVDKPYVSQYDRMYEIIEQALELWTAQGNDPEEYFYPGFQHFQYAWWQTNMTNEDLLRQRVAMALSEILVVSLASNLEEHVDGVAVYHDILLENAFGNYRDLLEEVSLSPTMGVYLSHFNNPLNIDSLNVHPDENYAREIMQLFSIGLYELNIDGTYALDVDGDPIPTYGIYEIKELAKIFTGLGPGAVIENIFVDEPYFGLTRYLCDFTEPMTMYEEFHEPGPKTLLNGFTIPGGQSGMADIQDALDHLFDHPNVGPFIGRKLIQNMVKSNPTPGYIQRVAEAFNDNGQGVRGDMLAVVKAVLLDEEARTCEWIQNPEQGKLIPPFYRYSYFSRNVDKLGPENLYWNVGYSFFENTEQIPFASRTVFNFYLPDFQPNGQIADQELVAPEFQIHNSRTSIGYLNEVTSWTWYWALMYPWDNVEPVFVSFNDYEELARDPEVLINELDRIFTHGQMTEEFRQNLKETMSGFTLFTAGPAYLEYRARLALFMIMVGPDYVILK
;
A
#
# COMPACT_ATOMS: atom_id res chain seq x y z
N MET A 1 58.81 -68.41 -11.76
CA MET A 1 59.44 -68.57 -10.43
C MET A 1 58.78 -67.55 -9.51
N MET A 2 57.96 -68.06 -8.59
CA MET A 2 57.31 -67.46 -7.42
C MET A 2 57.41 -65.94 -7.08
N ARG A 3 56.22 -65.40 -6.68
CA ARG A 3 55.92 -64.33 -5.68
C ARG A 3 56.11 -62.87 -6.11
N LEU A 4 55.31 -61.88 -5.69
CA LEU A 4 54.04 -61.78 -4.96
C LEU A 4 53.47 -60.37 -5.25
N THR A 5 52.15 -60.24 -5.23
CA THR A 5 51.33 -59.02 -5.27
C THR A 5 51.67 -57.95 -4.22
N LEU A 6 51.60 -56.68 -4.60
CA LEU A 6 51.10 -55.60 -3.73
C LEU A 6 50.39 -54.53 -4.59
N SER A 7 49.07 -54.43 -4.42
CA SER A 7 48.23 -53.37 -4.99
C SER A 7 48.38 -52.11 -4.14
N MET A 8 48.77 -50.98 -4.74
CA MET A 8 48.64 -49.66 -4.12
C MET A 8 47.50 -48.94 -4.81
N GLY A 9 46.34 -48.86 -4.13
CA GLY A 9 45.27 -47.95 -4.48
C GLY A 9 45.67 -46.54 -4.06
N THR A 10 45.67 -45.61 -5.02
CA THR A 10 45.87 -44.19 -4.76
C THR A 10 44.57 -43.59 -4.25
N LEU A 11 44.48 -43.36 -2.94
CA LEU A 11 43.45 -42.50 -2.35
C LEU A 11 43.77 -41.04 -2.74
N PHE A 12 42.90 -40.41 -3.52
CA PHE A 12 42.86 -38.95 -3.60
C PHE A 12 42.20 -38.43 -2.31
N LEU A 13 43.00 -37.93 -1.37
CA LEU A 13 42.52 -37.06 -0.30
C LEU A 13 42.29 -35.68 -0.91
N ILE A 14 41.02 -35.33 -1.13
CA ILE A 14 40.59 -33.94 -1.32
C ILE A 14 40.81 -33.27 0.04
N ALA A 15 41.86 -32.46 0.14
CA ALA A 15 42.02 -31.55 1.25
C ALA A 15 40.97 -30.44 1.11
N SER A 16 39.89 -30.54 1.86
CA SER A 16 38.96 -29.44 2.08
C SER A 16 39.75 -28.31 2.73
N ILE A 17 39.98 -27.23 1.98
CA ILE A 17 40.42 -25.96 2.56
C ILE A 17 39.17 -25.41 3.25
N ASN A 18 38.97 -25.77 4.51
CA ASN A 18 38.07 -25.02 5.38
C ASN A 18 38.75 -23.66 5.58
N ALA A 19 38.24 -22.63 4.92
CA ALA A 19 38.49 -21.27 5.37
C ALA A 19 37.98 -21.21 6.82
N GLN A 20 38.88 -20.88 7.74
CA GLN A 20 38.53 -20.66 9.14
C GLN A 20 37.70 -19.38 9.19
N ILE A 21 36.38 -19.51 9.35
CA ILE A 21 35.50 -18.40 9.69
C ILE A 21 35.92 -17.99 11.11
N TYR A 22 36.46 -16.80 11.27
CA TYR A 22 36.70 -16.22 12.59
C TYR A 22 35.39 -15.52 12.99
N ASP A 23 34.69 -16.08 13.99
CA ASP A 23 33.53 -15.43 14.65
C ASP A 23 33.97 -14.35 15.66
N ASP A 24 35.24 -13.96 15.64
CA ASP A 24 35.85 -13.05 16.61
C ASP A 24 36.17 -11.72 15.91
N TYR A 25 35.18 -10.82 15.90
CA TYR A 25 35.34 -9.44 15.50
C TYR A 25 35.01 -8.51 16.68
N VAL A 26 35.64 -7.34 16.69
CA VAL A 26 35.48 -6.35 17.75
C VAL A 26 34.29 -5.44 17.43
N GLY A 27 33.29 -5.38 18.32
CA GLY A 27 32.14 -4.46 18.21
C GLY A 27 30.79 -5.16 17.97
N ALA A 28 29.70 -4.38 17.86
CA ALA A 28 28.33 -4.87 17.64
C ALA A 28 27.86 -5.95 18.64
N GLY A 29 28.15 -5.76 19.93
CA GLY A 29 27.80 -6.74 20.98
C GLY A 29 28.91 -7.73 21.30
N HIS A 30 29.91 -7.87 20.43
CA HIS A 30 31.09 -8.71 20.66
C HIS A 30 32.17 -7.94 21.43
N ALA A 31 31.96 -7.83 22.74
CA ALA A 31 32.80 -7.07 23.67
C ALA A 31 33.54 -7.94 24.71
N ASP A 32 33.41 -9.27 24.61
CA ASP A 32 33.99 -10.19 25.59
C ASP A 32 35.51 -10.02 25.71
N GLY A 33 35.99 -9.69 26.91
CA GLY A 33 37.40 -9.47 27.19
C GLY A 33 37.95 -8.10 26.78
N ILE A 34 37.10 -7.17 26.34
CA ILE A 34 37.50 -5.81 25.97
C ILE A 34 37.15 -4.82 27.10
N GLU A 35 38.14 -4.07 27.57
CA GLU A 35 37.97 -3.00 28.55
C GLU A 35 38.03 -1.65 27.84
N VAL A 36 36.93 -0.87 27.90
CA VAL A 36 36.89 0.48 27.32
C VAL A 36 37.13 1.52 28.42
N THR A 37 38.15 2.35 28.24
CA THR A 37 38.45 3.46 29.15
C THR A 37 38.16 4.79 28.47
N THR A 38 37.24 5.60 29.02
CA THR A 38 36.97 6.97 28.56
C THR A 38 37.45 8.01 29.58
N SER A 39 37.79 9.20 29.10
CA SER A 39 38.13 10.33 29.99
C SER A 39 36.94 10.87 30.77
N SER A 40 35.72 10.62 30.28
CA SER A 40 34.45 11.00 30.89
C SER A 40 33.30 10.25 30.21
N ASN A 41 32.25 9.93 30.96
CA ASN A 41 30.97 9.54 30.38
C ASN A 41 30.08 10.79 30.23
N TYR A 42 29.24 10.83 29.19
CA TYR A 42 28.28 11.91 29.02
C TYR A 42 26.95 11.52 29.66
N GLN A 43 26.34 12.43 30.40
CA GLN A 43 24.99 12.31 30.92
C GLN A 43 24.29 13.63 30.65
N ALA A 44 23.21 13.59 29.87
CA ALA A 44 22.38 14.76 29.63
C ALA A 44 21.73 15.20 30.95
N PHE A 45 21.66 16.51 31.18
CA PHE A 45 21.06 17.04 32.41
C PHE A 45 19.59 16.65 32.52
N GLY A 46 19.21 15.98 33.61
CA GLY A 46 17.83 15.53 33.85
C GLY A 46 17.50 14.14 33.26
N TRP A 47 18.49 13.44 32.71
CA TRP A 47 18.34 12.08 32.21
C TRP A 47 19.10 11.08 33.07
N ASP A 48 18.50 9.91 33.34
CA ASP A 48 19.15 8.83 34.10
C ASP A 48 20.07 7.95 33.23
N VAL A 49 20.07 8.17 31.91
CA VAL A 49 20.88 7.42 30.94
C VAL A 49 22.27 8.04 30.82
N ILE A 50 23.30 7.21 30.95
CA ILE A 50 24.71 7.60 30.83
C ILE A 50 25.24 7.00 29.52
N ALA A 51 25.71 7.85 28.61
CA ALA A 51 26.50 7.43 27.45
C ALA A 51 27.91 7.06 27.94
N SER A 52 28.08 5.79 28.31
CA SER A 52 29.36 5.24 28.74
C SER A 52 30.24 4.89 27.55
N GLY A 53 31.55 4.84 27.78
CA GLY A 53 32.48 4.30 26.78
C GLY A 53 32.14 2.88 26.35
N ASP A 54 31.62 2.06 27.27
CA ASP A 54 31.27 0.66 27.00
C ASP A 54 30.21 0.53 25.89
N ALA A 55 29.32 1.52 25.75
CA ALA A 55 28.31 1.59 24.70
C ALA A 55 28.93 1.52 23.28
N SER A 56 30.17 1.99 23.11
CA SER A 56 30.85 1.98 21.81
C SER A 56 31.24 0.58 21.31
N ILE A 57 31.19 -0.44 22.16
CA ILE A 57 31.67 -1.79 21.83
C ILE A 57 30.66 -2.89 22.15
N ASN A 58 29.85 -2.70 23.19
CA ASN A 58 28.85 -3.68 23.62
C ASN A 58 27.54 -3.60 22.83
N GLY A 59 27.43 -2.69 21.86
CA GLY A 59 26.23 -2.49 21.04
C GLY A 59 25.06 -1.81 21.75
N SER A 60 25.21 -1.40 23.01
CA SER A 60 24.18 -0.68 23.75
C SER A 60 23.91 0.68 23.11
N GLY A 61 22.66 0.93 22.72
CA GLY A 61 22.26 2.14 22.00
C GLY A 61 22.53 2.09 20.49
N LEU A 62 22.88 0.92 19.94
CA LEU A 62 22.79 0.68 18.50
C LEU A 62 21.33 0.36 18.15
N ASP A 63 20.67 1.31 17.51
CA ASP A 63 19.25 1.20 17.14
C ASP A 63 19.06 0.63 15.72
N ALA A 64 20.02 -0.15 15.21
CA ALA A 64 20.01 -0.66 13.84
C ALA A 64 18.80 -1.56 13.56
N ASP A 65 18.51 -2.50 14.47
CA ASP A 65 17.35 -3.40 14.35
C ASP A 65 16.04 -2.60 14.40
N ILE A 66 16.00 -1.54 15.21
CA ILE A 66 14.86 -0.65 15.32
C ILE A 66 14.67 0.14 14.02
N MET A 67 15.73 0.72 13.48
CA MET A 67 15.70 1.45 12.20
C MET A 67 15.30 0.52 11.03
N GLU A 68 15.78 -0.72 11.02
CA GLU A 68 15.36 -1.71 10.03
C GLU A 68 13.88 -2.10 10.18
N ALA A 69 13.42 -2.33 11.42
CA ALA A 69 12.04 -2.64 11.72
C ALA A 69 11.09 -1.49 11.39
N THR A 70 11.43 -0.24 11.72
CA THR A 70 10.59 0.91 11.36
C THR A 70 10.57 1.17 9.86
N ARG A 71 11.69 1.00 9.13
CA ARG A 71 11.70 1.03 7.66
C ARG A 71 10.82 -0.08 7.08
N PHE A 72 10.92 -1.29 7.61
CA PHE A 72 10.05 -2.40 7.22
C PHE A 72 8.58 -2.03 7.40
N LEU A 73 8.19 -1.57 8.60
CA LEU A 73 6.82 -1.19 8.92
C LEU A 73 6.33 -0.01 8.09
N ALA A 74 7.18 0.94 7.71
CA ALA A 74 6.80 2.02 6.80
C ALA A 74 6.47 1.53 5.37
N GLN A 75 7.07 0.41 4.94
CA GLN A 75 6.77 -0.23 3.66
C GLN A 75 5.57 -1.19 3.75
N SER A 76 5.41 -1.87 4.90
CA SER A 76 4.45 -2.96 5.11
C SER A 76 3.16 -2.55 5.85
N THR A 77 3.04 -1.30 6.32
CA THR A 77 1.86 -0.78 7.03
C THR A 77 1.48 0.61 6.52
N MET A 78 0.34 1.14 6.99
CA MET A 78 -0.04 2.55 6.80
C MET A 78 0.30 3.42 8.01
N GLY A 79 1.10 2.91 8.93
CA GLY A 79 1.36 3.47 10.24
C GLY A 79 1.21 2.42 11.33
N PHE A 80 2.01 2.57 12.39
CA PHE A 80 2.05 1.64 13.50
C PHE A 80 2.13 2.40 14.83
N GLU A 81 1.86 1.68 15.90
CA GLU A 81 2.08 2.11 17.28
C GLU A 81 3.23 1.31 17.90
N ALA A 82 3.79 1.79 19.01
CA ALA A 82 4.96 1.20 19.67
C ALA A 82 4.86 -0.33 19.88
N GLN A 83 3.68 -0.83 20.27
CA GLN A 83 3.47 -2.28 20.48
C GLN A 83 3.75 -3.13 19.23
N HIS A 84 3.51 -2.60 18.02
CA HIS A 84 3.72 -3.34 16.78
C HIS A 84 5.20 -3.34 16.38
N LEU A 85 5.94 -2.28 16.73
CA LEU A 85 7.39 -2.25 16.60
C LEU A 85 8.01 -3.28 17.55
N ASP A 86 7.56 -3.32 18.80
CA ASP A 86 7.99 -4.33 19.78
C ASP A 86 7.71 -5.75 19.27
N GLU A 87 6.49 -6.02 18.76
CA GLU A 87 6.12 -7.30 18.15
C GLU A 87 7.04 -7.67 16.98
N THR A 88 7.39 -6.70 16.12
CA THR A 88 8.27 -6.91 14.97
C THR A 88 9.70 -7.26 15.41
N LEU A 89 10.21 -6.58 16.44
CA LEU A 89 11.55 -6.84 16.98
C LEU A 89 11.62 -8.20 17.68
N GLU A 90 10.56 -8.59 18.39
CA GLU A 90 10.49 -9.87 19.10
C GLU A 90 10.37 -11.06 18.14
N LEU A 91 9.54 -10.96 17.10
CA LEU A 91 9.32 -12.04 16.13
C LEU A 91 10.42 -12.10 15.06
N GLY A 92 10.93 -10.94 14.65
CA GLY A 92 11.65 -10.76 13.39
C GLY A 92 10.69 -10.57 12.21
N ILE A 93 11.19 -9.93 11.14
CA ILE A 93 10.39 -9.46 10.00
C ILE A 93 9.56 -10.57 9.34
N GLU A 94 10.18 -11.70 8.97
CA GLU A 94 9.46 -12.76 8.24
C GLU A 94 8.39 -13.43 9.09
N ALA A 95 8.69 -13.72 10.36
CA ALA A 95 7.73 -14.30 11.29
C ALA A 95 6.60 -13.31 11.64
N TRP A 96 6.89 -12.00 11.65
CA TRP A 96 5.86 -10.98 11.78
C TRP A 96 4.91 -10.96 10.58
N ILE A 97 5.42 -11.09 9.34
CA ILE A 97 4.57 -11.24 8.14
C ILE A 97 3.63 -12.44 8.30
N ASP A 98 4.16 -13.60 8.72
CA ASP A 98 3.36 -14.80 8.94
C ASP A 98 2.29 -14.59 10.02
N ALA A 99 2.63 -13.91 11.12
CA ALA A 99 1.68 -13.59 12.18
C ALA A 99 0.55 -12.66 11.72
N GLN A 100 0.81 -11.75 10.78
CA GLN A 100 -0.18 -10.82 10.24
C GLN A 100 -1.26 -11.51 9.38
N VAL A 101 -0.93 -12.63 8.73
CA VAL A 101 -1.87 -13.35 7.85
C VAL A 101 -3.10 -13.83 8.62
N ASP A 102 -2.88 -14.32 9.84
CA ASP A 102 -3.93 -14.89 10.70
C ASP A 102 -4.68 -13.83 11.52
N LYS A 103 -4.29 -12.55 11.46
CA LYS A 103 -4.99 -11.49 12.20
C LYS A 103 -6.37 -11.26 11.58
N PRO A 104 -7.44 -11.24 12.40
CA PRO A 104 -8.78 -10.98 11.89
C PRO A 104 -8.85 -9.55 11.37
N TYR A 105 -9.56 -9.37 10.26
CA TYR A 105 -9.92 -8.04 9.77
C TYR A 105 -11.38 -7.76 10.08
N VAL A 106 -11.74 -6.48 10.03
CA VAL A 106 -13.12 -6.01 10.14
C VAL A 106 -13.56 -5.58 8.74
N SER A 107 -14.72 -6.08 8.30
CA SER A 107 -15.33 -5.64 7.05
C SER A 107 -15.55 -4.13 7.08
N GLN A 108 -15.15 -3.46 6.01
CA GLN A 108 -15.39 -2.05 5.78
C GLN A 108 -16.89 -1.76 5.68
N TYR A 109 -17.66 -2.66 5.05
CA TYR A 109 -19.13 -2.55 5.01
C TYR A 109 -19.72 -2.61 6.42
N ASP A 110 -19.37 -3.63 7.21
CA ASP A 110 -19.89 -3.80 8.57
C ASP A 110 -19.52 -2.60 9.45
N ARG A 111 -18.24 -2.17 9.43
CA ARG A 111 -17.80 -1.00 10.19
C ARG A 111 -18.51 0.28 9.75
N MET A 112 -18.82 0.43 8.47
CA MET A 112 -19.56 1.60 7.98
C MET A 112 -20.98 1.62 8.55
N TYR A 113 -21.68 0.48 8.60
CA TYR A 113 -23.02 0.42 9.18
C TYR A 113 -23.02 0.54 10.72
N GLU A 114 -22.00 0.02 11.41
CA GLU A 114 -21.79 0.28 12.84
C GLU A 114 -21.64 1.78 13.13
N ILE A 115 -20.95 2.52 12.25
CA ILE A 115 -20.77 3.97 12.38
C ILE A 115 -22.05 4.73 12.04
N ILE A 116 -22.78 4.31 11.01
CA ILE A 116 -24.08 4.92 10.66
C ILE A 116 -25.06 4.79 11.84
N GLU A 117 -25.13 3.62 12.48
CA GLU A 117 -25.98 3.42 13.65
C GLU A 117 -25.59 4.38 14.79
N GLN A 118 -24.30 4.46 15.13
CA GLN A 118 -23.79 5.39 16.14
C GLN A 118 -24.10 6.86 15.78
N ALA A 119 -23.93 7.24 14.51
CA ALA A 119 -24.18 8.61 14.08
C ALA A 119 -25.67 8.96 14.11
N LEU A 120 -26.55 8.01 13.77
CA LEU A 120 -28.00 8.14 13.88
C LEU A 120 -28.47 8.28 15.34
N GLU A 121 -27.87 7.52 16.26
CA GLU A 121 -28.12 7.67 17.70
C GLU A 121 -27.75 9.07 18.20
N LEU A 122 -26.57 9.57 17.82
CA LEU A 122 -26.11 10.92 18.15
C LEU A 122 -27.01 12.00 17.54
N TRP A 123 -27.45 11.82 16.29
CA TRP A 123 -28.38 12.71 15.60
C TRP A 123 -29.73 12.79 16.32
N THR A 124 -30.28 11.63 16.69
CA THR A 124 -31.54 11.53 17.42
C THR A 124 -31.43 12.12 18.83
N ALA A 125 -30.30 11.91 19.52
CA ALA A 125 -30.04 12.48 20.84
C ALA A 125 -29.99 14.02 20.85
N GLN A 126 -29.69 14.65 19.71
CA GLN A 126 -29.75 16.10 19.51
C GLN A 126 -31.18 16.62 19.26
N GLY A 127 -32.17 15.74 19.20
CA GLY A 127 -33.58 16.06 18.99
C GLY A 127 -33.97 16.23 17.53
N ASN A 128 -33.12 15.79 16.59
CA ASN A 128 -33.43 15.76 15.17
C ASN A 128 -34.26 14.51 14.81
N ASP A 129 -34.96 14.57 13.68
CA ASP A 129 -35.74 13.44 13.17
C ASP A 129 -34.80 12.40 12.53
N PRO A 130 -34.81 11.12 12.97
CA PRO A 130 -34.00 10.07 12.35
C PRO A 130 -34.34 9.82 10.87
N GLU A 131 -35.58 10.11 10.42
CA GLU A 131 -35.96 9.96 9.01
C GLU A 131 -35.28 11.02 8.10
N GLU A 132 -34.74 12.09 8.68
CA GLU A 132 -34.02 13.14 7.96
C GLU A 132 -32.49 12.91 7.89
N TYR A 133 -31.98 11.86 8.55
CA TYR A 133 -30.55 11.56 8.52
C TYR A 133 -30.18 10.94 7.16
N PHE A 134 -29.22 11.56 6.45
CA PHE A 134 -28.80 11.10 5.13
C PHE A 134 -27.71 10.03 5.25
N TYR A 135 -28.02 8.80 4.87
CA TYR A 135 -27.09 7.66 4.87
C TYR A 135 -27.46 6.61 3.80
N PRO A 136 -26.52 5.72 3.44
CA PRO A 136 -25.08 5.86 3.66
C PRO A 136 -24.51 7.00 2.78
N GLY A 137 -23.27 7.41 3.04
CA GLY A 137 -22.67 8.56 2.36
C GLY A 137 -21.15 8.58 2.50
N PHE A 138 -20.50 9.44 1.70
CA PHE A 138 -19.04 9.52 1.63
C PHE A 138 -18.35 9.63 3.00
N GLN A 139 -18.91 10.42 3.92
CA GLN A 139 -18.38 10.58 5.27
C GLN A 139 -18.38 9.28 6.07
N HIS A 140 -19.42 8.44 5.93
CA HIS A 140 -19.52 7.18 6.65
C HIS A 140 -18.44 6.19 6.20
N PHE A 141 -18.18 6.13 4.89
CA PHE A 141 -17.08 5.34 4.34
C PHE A 141 -15.73 5.81 4.90
N GLN A 142 -15.47 7.12 4.88
CA GLN A 142 -14.20 7.67 5.39
C GLN A 142 -14.04 7.44 6.90
N TYR A 143 -15.11 7.64 7.70
CA TYR A 143 -15.07 7.34 9.13
C TYR A 143 -14.79 5.87 9.39
N ALA A 144 -15.40 4.96 8.64
CA ALA A 144 -15.16 3.52 8.78
C ALA A 144 -13.72 3.17 8.46
N TRP A 145 -13.20 3.72 7.37
CA TRP A 145 -11.82 3.50 6.96
C TRP A 145 -10.84 3.96 8.04
N TRP A 146 -11.03 5.17 8.56
CA TRP A 146 -10.16 5.73 9.61
C TRP A 146 -10.34 5.02 10.95
N GLN A 147 -11.57 4.75 11.37
CA GLN A 147 -11.82 4.01 12.61
C GLN A 147 -11.13 2.65 12.59
N THR A 148 -11.26 1.90 11.48
CA THR A 148 -10.58 0.61 11.31
C THR A 148 -9.08 0.78 11.36
N ASN A 149 -8.48 1.61 10.50
CA ASN A 149 -7.02 1.73 10.39
C ASN A 149 -6.34 2.40 11.60
N MET A 150 -7.10 3.03 12.49
CA MET A 150 -6.61 3.53 13.77
C MET A 150 -6.72 2.53 14.91
N THR A 151 -7.51 1.46 14.77
CA THR A 151 -7.78 0.48 15.84
C THR A 151 -7.43 -0.95 15.46
N ASN A 152 -6.86 -1.16 14.28
CA ASN A 152 -6.62 -2.49 13.75
C ASN A 152 -5.26 -3.09 14.16
N GLU A 153 -5.21 -4.41 14.02
CA GLU A 153 -4.02 -5.23 14.27
C GLU A 153 -3.50 -5.90 12.98
N ASP A 154 -4.34 -6.03 11.93
CA ASP A 154 -4.06 -6.60 10.61
C ASP A 154 -3.35 -5.61 9.66
N LEU A 155 -2.31 -4.93 10.16
CA LEU A 155 -1.62 -3.83 9.50
C LEU A 155 -1.16 -4.17 8.07
N LEU A 156 -0.62 -5.37 7.86
CA LEU A 156 -0.16 -5.79 6.54
C LEU A 156 -1.32 -5.99 5.56
N ARG A 157 -2.44 -6.57 6.01
CA ARG A 157 -3.62 -6.81 5.17
C ARG A 157 -4.18 -5.51 4.64
N GLN A 158 -4.38 -4.51 5.51
CA GLN A 158 -4.84 -3.18 5.12
C GLN A 158 -3.87 -2.52 4.14
N ARG A 159 -2.56 -2.65 4.36
CA ARG A 159 -1.54 -2.07 3.48
C ARG A 159 -1.55 -2.68 2.08
N VAL A 160 -1.70 -4.01 1.98
CA VAL A 160 -1.77 -4.74 0.72
C VAL A 160 -3.10 -4.44 0.01
N ALA A 161 -4.22 -4.43 0.72
CA ALA A 161 -5.51 -4.05 0.15
C ALA A 161 -5.51 -2.63 -0.44
N MET A 162 -4.87 -1.68 0.24
CA MET A 162 -4.69 -0.33 -0.31
C MET A 162 -3.79 -0.33 -1.56
N ALA A 163 -2.70 -1.09 -1.58
CA ALA A 163 -1.88 -1.24 -2.80
C ALA A 163 -2.67 -1.86 -3.96
N LEU A 164 -3.53 -2.85 -3.67
CA LEU A 164 -4.43 -3.45 -4.65
C LEU A 164 -5.48 -2.45 -5.13
N SER A 165 -6.01 -1.57 -4.26
CA SER A 165 -6.97 -0.52 -4.64
C SER A 165 -6.37 0.50 -5.61
N GLU A 166 -5.06 0.69 -5.54
CA GLU A 166 -4.27 1.56 -6.42
C GLU A 166 -3.91 0.89 -7.77
N ILE A 167 -4.19 -0.41 -7.92
CA ILE A 167 -4.03 -1.20 -9.15
C ILE A 167 -5.40 -1.47 -9.79
N LEU A 168 -6.34 -1.99 -9.00
CA LEU A 168 -7.71 -2.37 -9.36
C LEU A 168 -8.65 -1.23 -9.01
N VAL A 169 -8.51 -0.13 -9.75
CA VAL A 169 -9.04 1.19 -9.36
C VAL A 169 -10.56 1.26 -9.48
N VAL A 170 -11.21 1.68 -8.40
CA VAL A 170 -12.56 2.28 -8.38
C VAL A 170 -12.50 3.60 -7.59
N SER A 171 -13.50 4.47 -7.72
CA SER A 171 -13.45 5.78 -7.05
C SER A 171 -14.80 6.36 -6.67
N LEU A 172 -14.89 6.86 -5.44
CA LEU A 172 -15.97 7.72 -4.94
C LEU A 172 -15.94 9.13 -5.55
N ALA A 173 -14.82 9.55 -6.16
CA ALA A 173 -14.73 10.77 -6.96
C ALA A 173 -15.14 10.52 -8.42
N SER A 174 -16.12 9.64 -8.64
CA SER A 174 -16.63 9.27 -9.96
C SER A 174 -18.17 9.19 -9.93
N ASN A 175 -18.76 8.25 -10.66
CA ASN A 175 -20.19 7.95 -10.71
C ASN A 175 -20.63 6.94 -9.64
N LEU A 176 -19.81 6.70 -8.61
CA LEU A 176 -20.03 5.81 -7.46
C LEU A 176 -20.23 6.59 -6.14
N GLU A 177 -20.32 7.92 -6.19
CA GLU A 177 -20.45 8.80 -5.03
C GLU A 177 -21.70 8.52 -4.17
N GLU A 178 -22.74 7.98 -4.80
CA GLU A 178 -24.00 7.56 -4.17
C GLU A 178 -24.06 6.04 -3.86
N HIS A 179 -22.98 5.29 -4.11
CA HIS A 179 -22.89 3.83 -4.00
C HIS A 179 -21.75 3.41 -3.05
N VAL A 180 -21.66 4.07 -1.89
CA VAL A 180 -20.57 3.85 -0.91
C VAL A 180 -20.61 2.46 -0.26
N ASP A 181 -21.78 1.84 -0.21
CA ASP A 181 -22.00 0.44 0.17
C ASP A 181 -21.26 -0.51 -0.77
N GLY A 182 -21.41 -0.30 -2.07
CA GLY A 182 -20.68 -1.05 -3.09
C GLY A 182 -19.18 -0.85 -3.02
N VAL A 183 -18.71 0.37 -2.73
CA VAL A 183 -17.27 0.63 -2.56
C VAL A 183 -16.73 0.01 -1.27
N ALA A 184 -17.55 -0.06 -0.20
CA ALA A 184 -17.20 -0.75 1.02
C ALA A 184 -17.02 -2.26 0.80
N VAL A 185 -17.97 -2.92 0.13
CA VAL A 185 -17.84 -4.34 -0.25
C VAL A 185 -16.68 -4.55 -1.23
N TYR A 186 -16.45 -3.62 -2.15
CA TYR A 186 -15.29 -3.69 -3.04
C TYR A 186 -13.97 -3.63 -2.25
N HIS A 187 -13.88 -2.82 -1.19
CA HIS A 187 -12.72 -2.83 -0.30
C HIS A 187 -12.57 -4.17 0.43
N ASP A 188 -13.68 -4.79 0.84
CA ASP A 188 -13.68 -6.11 1.49
C ASP A 188 -13.14 -7.21 0.56
N ILE A 189 -13.50 -7.20 -0.73
CA ILE A 189 -12.90 -8.08 -1.77
C ILE A 189 -11.36 -7.95 -1.75
N LEU A 190 -10.83 -6.73 -1.64
CA LEU A 190 -9.38 -6.49 -1.61
C LEU A 190 -8.74 -6.97 -0.29
N LEU A 191 -9.43 -6.84 0.83
CA LEU A 191 -8.97 -7.29 2.15
C LEU A 191 -8.91 -8.82 2.24
N GLU A 192 -9.92 -9.50 1.70
CA GLU A 192 -10.02 -10.95 1.64
C GLU A 192 -8.91 -11.54 0.77
N ASN A 193 -8.67 -10.92 -0.39
CA ASN A 193 -7.68 -11.37 -1.37
C ASN A 193 -6.26 -10.83 -1.15
N ALA A 194 -6.02 -10.01 -0.11
CA ALA A 194 -4.69 -9.49 0.20
C ALA A 194 -3.61 -10.59 0.31
N PHE A 195 -4.01 -11.78 0.78
CA PHE A 195 -3.16 -12.98 0.88
C PHE A 195 -3.76 -14.18 0.11
N GLY A 196 -4.75 -13.93 -0.75
CA GLY A 196 -5.47 -14.95 -1.51
C GLY A 196 -4.81 -15.31 -2.83
N ASN A 197 -5.60 -15.64 -3.85
CA ASN A 197 -5.11 -15.88 -5.20
C ASN A 197 -5.50 -14.74 -6.14
N TYR A 198 -4.56 -14.25 -6.95
CA TYR A 198 -4.82 -13.17 -7.89
C TYR A 198 -5.88 -13.52 -8.95
N ARG A 199 -6.04 -14.80 -9.30
CA ARG A 199 -7.08 -15.26 -10.22
C ARG A 199 -8.48 -15.10 -9.62
N ASP A 200 -8.65 -15.42 -8.34
CA ASP A 200 -9.92 -15.26 -7.62
C ASP A 200 -10.24 -13.77 -7.49
N LEU A 201 -9.25 -12.96 -7.12
CA LEU A 201 -9.36 -11.50 -7.07
C LEU A 201 -9.82 -10.89 -8.40
N LEU A 202 -9.24 -11.31 -9.53
CA LEU A 202 -9.64 -10.82 -10.86
C LEU A 202 -11.11 -11.14 -11.17
N GLU A 203 -11.59 -12.31 -10.77
CA GLU A 203 -12.99 -12.71 -10.94
C GLU A 203 -13.94 -11.90 -10.06
N GLU A 204 -13.66 -11.80 -8.76
CA GLU A 204 -14.49 -11.06 -7.83
C GLU A 204 -14.59 -9.57 -8.22
N VAL A 205 -13.48 -8.98 -8.67
CA VAL A 205 -13.47 -7.63 -9.24
C VAL A 205 -14.27 -7.54 -10.54
N SER A 206 -14.21 -8.55 -11.42
CA SER A 206 -14.99 -8.58 -12.67
C SER A 206 -16.49 -8.63 -12.41
N LEU A 207 -16.91 -9.31 -11.34
CA LEU A 207 -18.30 -9.52 -10.99
C LEU A 207 -18.86 -8.43 -10.05
N SER A 208 -18.01 -7.59 -9.45
CA SER A 208 -18.48 -6.50 -8.59
C SER A 208 -19.31 -5.47 -9.39
N PRO A 209 -20.54 -5.12 -8.96
CA PRO A 209 -21.30 -4.02 -9.55
C PRO A 209 -20.57 -2.68 -9.50
N THR A 210 -19.75 -2.46 -8.46
CA THR A 210 -18.90 -1.26 -8.31
C THR A 210 -17.93 -1.14 -9.47
N MET A 211 -17.20 -2.20 -9.81
CA MET A 211 -16.33 -2.22 -10.98
C MET A 211 -17.12 -2.18 -12.28
N GLY A 212 -18.24 -2.91 -12.34
CA GLY A 212 -19.21 -2.90 -13.44
C GLY A 212 -19.63 -1.51 -13.88
N VAL A 213 -19.98 -0.67 -12.92
CA VAL A 213 -20.42 0.71 -13.15
C VAL A 213 -19.23 1.64 -13.42
N TYR A 214 -18.08 1.40 -12.80
CA TYR A 214 -16.88 2.21 -12.98
C TYR A 214 -16.28 2.04 -14.38
N LEU A 215 -16.24 0.81 -14.90
CA LEU A 215 -15.66 0.46 -16.20
C LEU A 215 -16.67 0.00 -17.25
N SER A 216 -17.93 0.40 -17.05
CA SER A 216 -19.02 0.32 -18.05
C SER A 216 -19.34 -1.08 -18.60
N HIS A 217 -19.03 -2.15 -17.87
CA HIS A 217 -19.52 -3.50 -18.21
C HIS A 217 -20.79 -3.93 -17.45
N PHE A 218 -21.27 -3.14 -16.49
CA PHE A 218 -22.61 -3.31 -15.90
C PHE A 218 -23.70 -3.02 -16.93
N ASN A 219 -24.61 -3.97 -17.14
CA ASN A 219 -25.65 -3.94 -18.17
C ASN A 219 -25.10 -3.73 -19.60
N ASN A 220 -23.93 -4.30 -19.91
CA ASN A 220 -23.34 -4.24 -21.25
C ASN A 220 -24.04 -5.20 -22.21
N PRO A 221 -24.75 -4.75 -23.24
CA PRO A 221 -25.52 -5.62 -24.11
C PRO A 221 -24.65 -6.30 -25.17
N LEU A 222 -25.11 -7.44 -25.69
CA LEU A 222 -24.62 -7.99 -26.95
C LEU A 222 -24.70 -6.99 -28.12
N ASN A 223 -23.99 -7.29 -29.20
CA ASN A 223 -24.07 -6.57 -30.45
C ASN A 223 -25.47 -6.67 -31.09
N ILE A 224 -26.02 -5.53 -31.52
CA ILE A 224 -27.28 -5.44 -32.26
C ILE A 224 -27.08 -4.54 -33.47
N ASP A 225 -26.62 -5.12 -34.58
CA ASP A 225 -26.29 -4.40 -35.84
C ASP A 225 -27.42 -3.49 -36.33
N SER A 226 -28.68 -3.96 -36.25
CA SER A 226 -29.84 -3.19 -36.74
C SER A 226 -30.10 -1.92 -35.94
N LEU A 227 -29.60 -1.85 -34.70
CA LEU A 227 -29.74 -0.71 -33.81
C LEU A 227 -28.42 0.06 -33.64
N ASN A 228 -27.34 -0.38 -34.31
CA ASN A 228 -25.99 0.13 -34.14
C ASN A 228 -25.54 0.14 -32.65
N VAL A 229 -25.90 -0.92 -31.92
CA VAL A 229 -25.44 -1.18 -30.55
C VAL A 229 -24.26 -2.13 -30.62
N HIS A 230 -23.16 -1.75 -30.00
CA HIS A 230 -21.93 -2.55 -29.91
C HIS A 230 -21.58 -2.74 -28.42
N PRO A 231 -20.96 -3.87 -28.04
CA PRO A 231 -20.45 -4.05 -26.68
C PRO A 231 -19.50 -2.93 -26.27
N ASP A 232 -19.62 -2.46 -25.03
CA ASP A 232 -18.67 -1.51 -24.44
C ASP A 232 -17.31 -2.19 -24.25
N GLU A 233 -16.25 -1.51 -24.69
CA GLU A 233 -14.88 -2.04 -24.76
C GLU A 233 -14.02 -1.66 -23.53
N ASN A 234 -14.53 -0.82 -22.62
CA ASN A 234 -13.73 -0.19 -21.58
C ASN A 234 -13.18 -1.23 -20.60
N TYR A 235 -14.04 -2.03 -19.95
CA TYR A 235 -13.57 -3.08 -19.04
C TYR A 235 -12.63 -4.09 -19.71
N ALA A 236 -12.95 -4.52 -20.93
CA ALA A 236 -12.10 -5.44 -21.69
C ALA A 236 -10.70 -4.86 -21.96
N ARG A 237 -10.61 -3.55 -22.21
CA ARG A 237 -9.31 -2.87 -22.33
C ARG A 237 -8.59 -2.84 -20.99
N GLU A 238 -9.23 -2.39 -19.93
CA GLU A 238 -8.55 -2.12 -18.67
C GLU A 238 -8.20 -3.40 -17.90
N ILE A 239 -8.99 -4.47 -18.00
CA ILE A 239 -8.63 -5.77 -17.41
C ILE A 239 -7.33 -6.31 -18.03
N MET A 240 -7.10 -6.10 -19.34
CA MET A 240 -5.83 -6.42 -19.99
C MET A 240 -4.73 -5.40 -19.65
N GLN A 241 -5.03 -4.11 -19.81
CA GLN A 241 -4.04 -3.02 -19.77
C GLN A 241 -3.53 -2.70 -18.37
N LEU A 242 -4.43 -2.64 -17.39
CA LEU A 242 -4.15 -2.10 -16.07
C LEU A 242 -4.11 -3.17 -15.00
N PHE A 243 -4.90 -4.23 -15.17
CA PHE A 243 -5.13 -5.24 -14.13
C PHE A 243 -4.42 -6.57 -14.40
N SER A 244 -3.81 -6.80 -15.57
CA SER A 244 -3.16 -8.09 -15.83
C SER A 244 -1.89 -8.01 -16.66
N ILE A 245 -1.98 -7.71 -17.95
CA ILE A 245 -0.90 -7.98 -18.91
C ILE A 245 -0.17 -6.73 -19.41
N GLY A 246 -0.72 -5.53 -19.22
CA GLY A 246 -0.09 -4.31 -19.71
C GLY A 246 -0.16 -4.15 -21.23
N LEU A 247 0.43 -3.07 -21.74
CA LEU A 247 0.42 -2.72 -23.17
C LEU A 247 1.41 -3.52 -24.03
N TYR A 248 2.50 -4.00 -23.43
CA TYR A 248 3.63 -4.60 -24.14
C TYR A 248 4.08 -5.89 -23.45
N GLU A 249 4.50 -6.87 -24.23
CA GLU A 249 5.08 -8.12 -23.74
C GLU A 249 6.30 -7.83 -22.86
N LEU A 250 6.41 -8.55 -21.75
CA LEU A 250 7.47 -8.42 -20.76
C LEU A 250 8.29 -9.71 -20.71
N ASN A 251 9.59 -9.54 -20.56
CA ASN A 251 10.45 -10.59 -20.02
C ASN A 251 10.13 -10.77 -18.52
N ILE A 252 10.55 -11.91 -17.95
CA ILE A 252 10.30 -12.22 -16.53
C ILE A 252 10.86 -11.15 -15.57
N ASP A 253 11.89 -10.42 -16.00
CA ASP A 253 12.55 -9.36 -15.24
C ASP A 253 11.88 -7.98 -15.41
N GLY A 254 10.73 -7.93 -16.08
CA GLY A 254 9.96 -6.70 -16.31
C GLY A 254 10.47 -5.81 -17.43
N THR A 255 11.56 -6.17 -18.11
CA THR A 255 12.00 -5.47 -19.33
C THR A 255 11.09 -5.79 -20.52
N TYR A 256 10.96 -4.88 -21.47
CA TYR A 256 10.14 -5.13 -22.67
C TYR A 256 10.75 -6.24 -23.53
N ALA A 257 9.90 -7.17 -23.99
CA ALA A 257 10.24 -8.04 -25.09
C ALA A 257 10.25 -7.20 -26.39
N LEU A 258 11.34 -7.30 -27.14
CA LEU A 258 11.56 -6.51 -28.35
C LEU A 258 11.48 -7.38 -29.60
N ASP A 259 10.94 -6.83 -30.67
CA ASP A 259 10.92 -7.48 -31.97
C ASP A 259 12.29 -7.42 -32.68
N VAL A 260 12.32 -7.82 -33.95
CA VAL A 260 13.56 -7.83 -34.76
C VAL A 260 14.11 -6.44 -35.06
N ASP A 261 13.27 -5.40 -34.98
CA ASP A 261 13.61 -4.00 -35.24
C ASP A 261 13.96 -3.24 -33.95
N GLY A 262 13.76 -3.87 -32.79
CA GLY A 262 14.07 -3.33 -31.46
C GLY A 262 12.91 -2.59 -30.81
N ASP A 263 11.69 -2.72 -31.35
CA ASP A 263 10.49 -2.08 -30.82
C ASP A 263 9.77 -3.02 -29.82
N PRO A 264 9.16 -2.49 -28.73
CA PRO A 264 8.36 -3.29 -27.82
C PRO A 264 7.18 -3.99 -28.51
N ILE A 265 6.99 -5.27 -28.23
CA ILE A 265 5.92 -6.09 -28.81
C ILE A 265 4.59 -5.80 -28.08
N PRO A 266 3.52 -5.34 -28.75
CA PRO A 266 2.22 -5.14 -28.10
C PRO A 266 1.59 -6.46 -27.65
N THR A 267 0.96 -6.48 -26.47
CA THR A 267 0.25 -7.67 -25.94
C THR A 267 -1.07 -7.96 -26.65
N TYR A 268 -1.76 -6.93 -27.13
CA TYR A 268 -3.05 -7.02 -27.80
C TYR A 268 -3.27 -5.85 -28.76
N GLY A 269 -4.23 -6.01 -29.68
CA GLY A 269 -4.72 -4.95 -30.55
C GLY A 269 -6.20 -4.67 -30.34
N ILE A 270 -6.74 -3.79 -31.19
CA ILE A 270 -8.17 -3.44 -31.17
C ILE A 270 -9.09 -4.63 -31.45
N TYR A 271 -8.61 -5.65 -32.16
CA TYR A 271 -9.40 -6.84 -32.44
C TYR A 271 -9.65 -7.65 -31.16
N GLU A 272 -8.60 -7.91 -30.39
CA GLU A 272 -8.69 -8.66 -29.13
C GLU A 272 -9.53 -7.90 -28.09
N ILE A 273 -9.44 -6.57 -28.03
CA ILE A 273 -10.31 -5.74 -27.18
C ILE A 273 -11.79 -6.00 -27.50
N LYS A 274 -12.15 -6.00 -28.79
CA LYS A 274 -13.53 -6.22 -29.22
C LYS A 274 -14.02 -7.64 -28.95
N GLU A 275 -13.15 -8.63 -29.13
CA GLU A 275 -13.48 -10.02 -28.85
C GLU A 275 -13.65 -10.27 -27.35
N LEU A 276 -12.80 -9.67 -26.51
CA LEU A 276 -12.91 -9.73 -25.07
C LEU A 276 -14.13 -8.92 -24.54
N ALA A 277 -14.48 -7.80 -25.17
CA ALA A 277 -15.67 -7.02 -24.80
C ALA A 277 -16.95 -7.87 -24.88
N LYS A 278 -17.04 -8.77 -25.86
CA LYS A 278 -18.15 -9.72 -26.00
C LYS A 278 -18.28 -10.67 -24.82
N ILE A 279 -17.16 -11.04 -24.16
CA ILE A 279 -17.16 -11.93 -23.00
C ILE A 279 -17.95 -11.33 -21.83
N PHE A 280 -17.82 -10.02 -21.62
CA PHE A 280 -18.46 -9.34 -20.50
C PHE A 280 -19.86 -8.80 -20.81
N THR A 281 -20.40 -9.11 -21.99
CA THR A 281 -21.81 -8.78 -22.30
C THR A 281 -22.77 -9.68 -21.51
N GLY A 282 -23.94 -9.15 -21.18
CA GLY A 282 -24.96 -9.87 -20.41
C GLY A 282 -24.78 -9.81 -18.90
N LEU A 283 -23.66 -9.27 -18.38
CA LEU A 283 -23.53 -8.99 -16.94
C LEU A 283 -24.46 -7.85 -16.53
N GLY A 284 -25.21 -8.06 -15.45
CA GLY A 284 -26.15 -7.10 -14.90
C GLY A 284 -26.38 -7.30 -13.40
N PRO A 285 -27.37 -6.63 -12.80
CA PRO A 285 -27.59 -6.65 -11.35
C PRO A 285 -27.90 -8.06 -10.83
N GLY A 286 -27.21 -8.50 -9.78
CA GLY A 286 -27.50 -9.78 -9.13
C GLY A 286 -28.68 -9.73 -8.15
N ALA A 287 -28.96 -8.56 -7.60
CA ALA A 287 -30.01 -8.34 -6.62
C ALA A 287 -30.58 -6.91 -6.71
N VAL A 288 -31.69 -6.69 -6.01
CA VAL A 288 -32.36 -5.38 -5.90
C VAL A 288 -32.45 -4.96 -4.44
N ILE A 289 -32.21 -3.68 -4.18
CA ILE A 289 -32.46 -3.12 -2.85
C ILE A 289 -33.96 -3.14 -2.54
N GLU A 290 -34.32 -3.09 -1.26
CA GLU A 290 -35.74 -2.96 -0.86
C GLU A 290 -36.34 -1.67 -1.45
N ASN A 291 -37.39 -1.81 -2.26
CA ASN A 291 -38.03 -0.69 -2.94
C ASN A 291 -39.50 -1.02 -3.28
N ILE A 292 -40.24 -0.03 -3.81
CA ILE A 292 -41.68 -0.17 -4.14
C ILE A 292 -41.97 -0.42 -5.63
N PHE A 293 -40.95 -0.46 -6.48
CA PHE A 293 -41.07 -0.45 -7.93
C PHE A 293 -40.85 -1.83 -8.56
N VAL A 294 -39.86 -2.57 -8.06
CA VAL A 294 -39.41 -3.85 -8.61
C VAL A 294 -39.02 -4.80 -7.48
N ASP A 295 -39.41 -6.06 -7.61
CA ASP A 295 -39.13 -7.11 -6.60
C ASP A 295 -37.96 -8.03 -7.01
N GLU A 296 -37.60 -8.08 -8.30
CA GLU A 296 -36.61 -9.01 -8.86
C GLU A 296 -35.66 -8.27 -9.82
N PRO A 297 -34.37 -8.64 -9.86
CA PRO A 297 -33.40 -8.01 -10.74
C PRO A 297 -33.61 -8.43 -12.20
N TYR A 298 -33.40 -7.51 -13.13
CA TYR A 298 -33.43 -7.79 -14.56
C TYR A 298 -32.38 -6.97 -15.31
N PHE A 299 -31.93 -7.47 -16.45
CA PHE A 299 -30.95 -6.77 -17.28
C PHE A 299 -31.47 -5.40 -17.74
N GLY A 300 -30.66 -4.36 -17.56
CA GLY A 300 -31.03 -2.97 -17.84
C GLY A 300 -31.78 -2.28 -16.68
N LEU A 301 -31.93 -2.94 -15.53
CA LEU A 301 -32.36 -2.28 -14.30
C LEU A 301 -31.36 -1.17 -13.96
N THR A 302 -31.90 -0.02 -13.54
CA THR A 302 -31.09 1.12 -13.14
C THR A 302 -30.19 0.77 -11.95
N ARG A 303 -28.94 1.25 -11.97
CA ARG A 303 -28.01 1.10 -10.84
C ARG A 303 -28.59 1.61 -9.51
N TYR A 304 -29.49 2.59 -9.54
CA TYR A 304 -30.12 3.13 -8.32
C TYR A 304 -31.07 2.15 -7.60
N LEU A 305 -31.43 1.04 -8.23
CA LEU A 305 -32.23 -0.03 -7.62
C LEU A 305 -31.43 -1.35 -7.50
N CYS A 306 -30.19 -1.38 -7.99
CA CYS A 306 -29.30 -2.51 -7.83
C CYS A 306 -28.78 -2.54 -6.39
N ASP A 307 -28.77 -3.72 -5.78
CA ASP A 307 -27.98 -3.93 -4.58
C ASP A 307 -26.50 -4.10 -4.99
N PHE A 308 -25.63 -3.19 -4.56
CA PHE A 308 -24.21 -3.22 -4.91
C PHE A 308 -23.40 -4.16 -4.01
N THR A 309 -24.01 -4.71 -2.96
CA THR A 309 -23.37 -5.65 -2.04
C THR A 309 -23.36 -7.08 -2.59
N GLU A 310 -24.14 -7.34 -3.62
CA GLU A 310 -24.25 -8.64 -4.28
C GLU A 310 -23.53 -8.62 -5.65
N PRO A 311 -22.83 -9.71 -6.03
CA PRO A 311 -22.16 -9.76 -7.33
C PRO A 311 -23.15 -9.66 -8.50
N MET A 312 -22.69 -9.10 -9.61
CA MET A 312 -23.43 -9.13 -10.88
C MET A 312 -23.72 -10.57 -11.31
N THR A 313 -24.82 -10.76 -12.02
CA THR A 313 -25.21 -12.05 -12.60
C THR A 313 -25.25 -11.98 -14.12
N MET A 314 -25.11 -13.15 -14.74
CA MET A 314 -25.14 -13.30 -16.19
C MET A 314 -26.57 -13.49 -16.70
N TYR A 315 -27.01 -12.58 -17.57
CA TYR A 315 -28.24 -12.69 -18.34
C TYR A 315 -27.93 -13.21 -19.74
N GLU A 316 -28.07 -14.53 -19.90
CA GLU A 316 -27.66 -15.26 -21.12
C GLU A 316 -28.31 -14.73 -22.40
N GLU A 317 -29.54 -14.21 -22.34
CA GLU A 317 -30.21 -13.61 -23.50
C GLU A 317 -29.59 -12.28 -23.97
N PHE A 318 -28.75 -11.67 -23.13
CA PHE A 318 -28.01 -10.43 -23.42
C PHE A 318 -26.51 -10.68 -23.65
N HIS A 319 -26.05 -11.92 -23.56
CA HIS A 319 -24.67 -12.31 -23.82
C HIS A 319 -24.43 -12.59 -25.30
N GLU A 320 -23.30 -12.12 -25.83
CA GLU A 320 -22.92 -12.31 -27.23
C GLU A 320 -22.69 -13.79 -27.54
N PRO A 321 -23.41 -14.40 -28.51
CA PRO A 321 -23.24 -15.80 -28.83
C PRO A 321 -22.03 -16.06 -29.74
N GLY A 322 -21.63 -17.32 -29.82
CA GLY A 322 -20.62 -17.78 -30.78
C GLY A 322 -19.19 -17.72 -30.25
N PRO A 323 -18.23 -18.26 -31.03
CA PRO A 323 -16.84 -18.34 -30.62
C PRO A 323 -16.19 -16.95 -30.55
N LYS A 324 -15.27 -16.78 -29.60
CA LYS A 324 -14.55 -15.53 -29.35
C LYS A 324 -13.04 -15.80 -29.37
N THR A 325 -12.29 -15.03 -30.13
CA THR A 325 -10.84 -15.23 -30.29
C THR A 325 -10.07 -14.18 -29.51
N LEU A 326 -9.33 -14.59 -28.48
CA LEU A 326 -8.55 -13.74 -27.61
C LEU A 326 -7.07 -13.70 -28.04
N LEU A 327 -6.24 -13.05 -27.22
CA LEU A 327 -4.79 -12.95 -27.40
C LEU A 327 -4.11 -14.32 -27.60
N ASN A 328 -3.01 -14.33 -28.34
CA ASN A 328 -2.23 -15.53 -28.70
C ASN A 328 -3.02 -16.60 -29.47
N GLY A 329 -4.14 -16.22 -30.11
CA GLY A 329 -4.98 -17.12 -30.91
C GLY A 329 -5.82 -18.09 -30.08
N PHE A 330 -5.92 -17.88 -28.77
CA PHE A 330 -6.81 -18.65 -27.91
C PHE A 330 -8.26 -18.43 -28.33
N THR A 331 -9.03 -19.50 -28.49
CA THR A 331 -10.42 -19.43 -28.94
C THR A 331 -11.31 -20.06 -27.89
N ILE A 332 -12.21 -19.25 -27.35
CA ILE A 332 -13.31 -19.71 -26.51
C ILE A 332 -14.40 -20.26 -27.43
N PRO A 333 -14.85 -21.51 -27.25
CA PRO A 333 -15.77 -22.14 -28.17
C PRO A 333 -17.18 -21.56 -28.02
N GLY A 334 -17.91 -21.46 -29.14
CA GLY A 334 -19.30 -21.03 -29.09
C GLY A 334 -20.22 -22.10 -28.48
N GLY A 335 -21.24 -21.65 -27.75
CA GLY A 335 -22.34 -22.50 -27.26
C GLY A 335 -22.27 -22.87 -25.78
N GLN A 336 -21.28 -22.36 -25.04
CA GLN A 336 -21.25 -22.41 -23.58
C GLN A 336 -22.00 -21.20 -22.96
N SER A 337 -22.17 -21.22 -21.64
CA SER A 337 -22.80 -20.12 -20.89
C SER A 337 -21.87 -18.91 -20.81
N GLY A 338 -22.43 -17.71 -20.71
CA GLY A 338 -21.64 -16.47 -20.59
C GLY A 338 -20.70 -16.50 -19.37
N MET A 339 -21.10 -17.12 -18.26
CA MET A 339 -20.19 -17.30 -17.13
C MET A 339 -19.00 -18.21 -17.45
N ALA A 340 -19.17 -19.23 -18.29
CA ALA A 340 -18.06 -20.10 -18.68
C ALA A 340 -17.09 -19.35 -19.60
N ASP A 341 -17.61 -18.50 -20.48
CA ASP A 341 -16.80 -17.58 -21.29
C ASP A 341 -15.95 -16.64 -20.42
N ILE A 342 -16.51 -16.09 -19.34
CA ILE A 342 -15.77 -15.28 -18.38
C ILE A 342 -14.67 -16.10 -17.71
N GLN A 343 -14.97 -17.31 -17.22
CA GLN A 343 -13.95 -18.17 -16.58
C GLN A 343 -12.79 -18.48 -17.52
N ASP A 344 -13.08 -18.94 -18.75
CA ASP A 344 -12.05 -19.26 -19.74
C ASP A 344 -11.20 -18.02 -20.11
N ALA A 345 -11.81 -16.84 -20.20
CA ALA A 345 -11.10 -15.60 -20.48
C ALA A 345 -10.19 -15.17 -19.31
N LEU A 346 -10.68 -15.26 -18.08
CA LEU A 346 -9.91 -14.91 -16.88
C LEU A 346 -8.75 -15.88 -16.65
N ASP A 347 -8.96 -17.18 -16.87
CA ASP A 347 -7.89 -18.20 -16.81
C ASP A 347 -6.80 -17.90 -17.84
N HIS A 348 -7.20 -17.59 -19.08
CA HIS A 348 -6.26 -17.25 -20.15
C HIS A 348 -5.46 -15.98 -19.88
N LEU A 349 -6.09 -14.94 -19.30
CA LEU A 349 -5.41 -13.72 -18.89
C LEU A 349 -4.45 -13.98 -17.72
N PHE A 350 -4.89 -14.72 -16.71
CA PHE A 350 -4.09 -15.05 -15.53
C PHE A 350 -2.85 -15.89 -15.86
N ASP A 351 -2.98 -16.83 -16.79
CA ASP A 351 -1.89 -17.68 -17.27
C ASP A 351 -0.92 -16.94 -18.22
N HIS A 352 -1.22 -15.70 -18.61
CA HIS A 352 -0.34 -14.93 -19.46
C HIS A 352 1.01 -14.63 -18.76
N PRO A 353 2.17 -14.80 -19.44
CA PRO A 353 3.49 -14.60 -18.83
C PRO A 353 3.72 -13.20 -18.24
N ASN A 354 3.06 -12.17 -18.78
CA ASN A 354 3.21 -10.80 -18.27
C ASN A 354 2.66 -10.59 -16.86
N VAL A 355 1.69 -11.37 -16.38
CA VAL A 355 0.98 -11.03 -15.12
C VAL A 355 1.95 -10.95 -13.94
N GLY A 356 2.86 -11.91 -13.82
CA GLY A 356 3.87 -11.94 -12.77
C GLY A 356 4.74 -10.68 -12.71
N PRO A 357 5.51 -10.34 -13.77
CA PRO A 357 6.34 -9.14 -13.77
C PRO A 357 5.52 -7.84 -13.73
N PHE A 358 4.33 -7.81 -14.35
CA PHE A 358 3.50 -6.61 -14.38
C PHE A 358 2.93 -6.25 -12.99
N ILE A 359 2.33 -7.22 -12.31
CA ILE A 359 1.79 -7.04 -10.95
C ILE A 359 2.92 -6.89 -9.94
N GLY A 360 4.00 -7.68 -10.07
CA GLY A 360 5.18 -7.57 -9.24
C GLY A 360 5.78 -6.17 -9.24
N ARG A 361 6.01 -5.58 -10.43
CA ARG A 361 6.50 -4.20 -10.55
C ARG A 361 5.58 -3.19 -9.85
N LYS A 362 4.26 -3.29 -10.05
CA LYS A 362 3.29 -2.37 -9.43
C LYS A 362 3.27 -2.46 -7.90
N LEU A 363 3.36 -3.66 -7.34
CA LEU A 363 3.40 -3.86 -5.89
C LEU A 363 4.70 -3.33 -5.28
N ILE A 364 5.85 -3.58 -5.93
CA ILE A 364 7.13 -3.00 -5.50
C ILE A 364 7.08 -1.48 -5.53
N GLN A 365 6.55 -0.88 -6.60
CA GLN A 365 6.39 0.57 -6.72
C GLN A 365 5.47 1.13 -5.64
N ASN A 366 4.37 0.45 -5.33
CA ASN A 366 3.46 0.89 -4.29
C ASN A 366 4.08 0.81 -2.90
N MET A 367 4.82 -0.26 -2.59
CA MET A 367 5.23 -0.58 -1.21
C MET A 367 6.66 -0.19 -0.86
N VAL A 368 7.60 -0.27 -1.80
CA VAL A 368 9.05 -0.23 -1.50
C VAL A 368 9.77 0.91 -2.20
N LYS A 369 9.84 0.91 -3.54
CA LYS A 369 10.68 1.86 -4.31
C LYS A 369 10.18 2.08 -5.74
N SER A 370 10.42 3.27 -6.30
CA SER A 370 9.92 3.65 -7.63
C SER A 370 10.62 2.91 -8.78
N ASN A 371 11.91 2.58 -8.62
CA ASN A 371 12.78 2.01 -9.67
C ASN A 371 13.44 0.70 -9.21
N PRO A 372 12.69 -0.42 -9.06
CA PRO A 372 13.30 -1.71 -8.75
C PRO A 372 14.18 -2.22 -9.90
N THR A 373 15.25 -2.97 -9.59
CA THR A 373 16.03 -3.56 -10.68
C THR A 373 15.27 -4.68 -11.38
N PRO A 374 15.67 -5.06 -12.60
CA PRO A 374 15.11 -6.22 -13.27
C PRO A 374 15.22 -7.51 -12.43
N GLY A 375 16.31 -7.67 -11.65
CA GLY A 375 16.49 -8.84 -10.79
C GLY A 375 15.46 -8.93 -9.66
N TYR A 376 15.08 -7.80 -9.09
CA TYR A 376 14.02 -7.75 -8.07
C TYR A 376 12.65 -8.06 -8.69
N ILE A 377 12.31 -7.45 -9.83
CA ILE A 377 11.06 -7.78 -10.54
C ILE A 377 11.01 -9.27 -10.89
N GLN A 378 12.12 -9.85 -11.36
CA GLN A 378 12.22 -11.27 -11.68
C GLN A 378 11.88 -12.16 -10.48
N ARG A 379 12.46 -11.91 -9.30
CA ARG A 379 12.21 -12.73 -8.10
C ARG A 379 10.75 -12.67 -7.65
N VAL A 380 10.13 -11.49 -7.73
CA VAL A 380 8.69 -11.34 -7.43
C VAL A 380 7.83 -12.02 -8.48
N ALA A 381 8.19 -11.91 -9.75
CA ALA A 381 7.49 -12.60 -10.84
C ALA A 381 7.61 -14.12 -10.74
N GLU A 382 8.76 -14.65 -10.32
CA GLU A 382 8.96 -16.07 -10.05
C GLU A 382 8.08 -16.56 -8.90
N ALA A 383 7.96 -15.79 -7.81
CA ALA A 383 7.05 -16.08 -6.71
C ALA A 383 5.57 -16.04 -7.13
N PHE A 384 5.19 -15.10 -8.03
CA PHE A 384 3.86 -15.09 -8.64
C PHE A 384 3.65 -16.36 -9.49
N ASN A 385 4.66 -16.79 -10.23
CA ASN A 385 4.54 -17.93 -11.13
C ASN A 385 4.45 -19.26 -10.38
N ASP A 386 5.13 -19.38 -9.24
CA ASP A 386 5.14 -20.56 -8.39
C ASP A 386 5.53 -20.16 -6.95
N ASN A 387 4.63 -20.37 -6.00
CA ASN A 387 4.87 -20.15 -4.57
C ASN A 387 5.84 -21.16 -3.91
N GLY A 388 6.51 -22.01 -4.69
CA GLY A 388 7.35 -23.12 -4.24
C GLY A 388 6.57 -24.43 -4.04
N GLN A 389 5.25 -24.42 -4.24
CA GLN A 389 4.37 -25.59 -4.17
C GLN A 389 3.62 -25.84 -5.49
N GLY A 390 3.95 -25.12 -6.56
CA GLY A 390 3.31 -25.19 -7.87
C GLY A 390 2.02 -24.39 -7.97
N VAL A 391 1.75 -23.47 -7.04
CA VAL A 391 0.56 -22.60 -7.07
C VAL A 391 0.96 -21.24 -7.65
N ARG A 392 0.34 -20.88 -8.76
CA ARG A 392 0.46 -19.57 -9.40
C ARG A 392 -0.47 -18.56 -8.71
N GLY A 393 -0.05 -17.31 -8.63
CA GLY A 393 -0.87 -16.18 -8.18
C GLY A 393 -1.10 -16.11 -6.67
N ASP A 394 -0.37 -16.87 -5.87
CA ASP A 394 -0.41 -16.81 -4.41
C ASP A 394 0.10 -15.44 -3.93
N MET A 395 -0.82 -14.59 -3.48
CA MET A 395 -0.50 -13.21 -3.11
C MET A 395 0.33 -13.12 -1.84
N LEU A 396 0.28 -14.10 -0.93
CA LEU A 396 1.17 -14.10 0.24
C LEU A 396 2.62 -14.34 -0.19
N ALA A 397 2.86 -15.29 -1.10
CA ALA A 397 4.19 -15.54 -1.64
C ALA A 397 4.74 -14.31 -2.39
N VAL A 398 3.89 -13.63 -3.16
CA VAL A 398 4.25 -12.38 -3.86
C VAL A 398 4.58 -11.26 -2.87
N VAL A 399 3.74 -11.05 -1.85
CA VAL A 399 3.96 -10.01 -0.82
C VAL A 399 5.25 -10.28 -0.04
N LYS A 400 5.54 -11.53 0.31
CA LYS A 400 6.83 -11.91 0.92
C LYS A 400 8.00 -11.61 -0.01
N ALA A 401 7.91 -11.97 -1.29
CA ALA A 401 8.97 -11.69 -2.26
C ALA A 401 9.21 -10.18 -2.44
N VAL A 402 8.17 -9.35 -2.34
CA VAL A 402 8.31 -7.88 -2.31
C VAL A 402 9.00 -7.43 -1.03
N LEU A 403 8.50 -7.80 0.14
CA LEU A 403 8.96 -7.18 1.38
C LEU A 403 10.32 -7.71 1.88
N LEU A 404 10.67 -8.95 1.54
CA LEU A 404 11.89 -9.63 2.01
C LEU A 404 13.05 -9.56 1.03
N ASP A 405 12.88 -8.92 -0.13
CA ASP A 405 13.93 -8.80 -1.13
C ASP A 405 15.17 -8.07 -0.58
N GLU A 406 16.35 -8.48 -1.04
CA GLU A 406 17.63 -7.87 -0.64
C GLU A 406 17.67 -6.36 -0.94
N GLU A 407 16.99 -5.89 -1.98
CA GLU A 407 16.87 -4.46 -2.30
C GLU A 407 16.02 -3.67 -1.30
N ALA A 408 15.09 -4.34 -0.63
CA ALA A 408 14.24 -3.73 0.40
C ALA A 408 14.89 -3.75 1.78
N ARG A 409 15.72 -4.76 2.06
CA ARG A 409 16.21 -5.06 3.41
C ARG A 409 17.67 -4.66 3.67
N THR A 410 18.56 -4.80 2.68
CA THR A 410 20.00 -4.67 2.96
C THR A 410 20.46 -3.21 2.97
N CYS A 411 21.46 -2.89 3.82
CA CYS A 411 21.98 -1.52 3.96
C CYS A 411 22.68 -0.98 2.71
N GLU A 412 23.16 -1.84 1.82
CA GLU A 412 23.82 -1.43 0.57
C GLU A 412 22.89 -0.57 -0.29
N TRP A 413 21.61 -0.93 -0.34
CA TRP A 413 20.62 -0.23 -1.15
C TRP A 413 20.21 1.12 -0.57
N ILE A 414 20.23 1.31 0.75
CA ILE A 414 19.91 2.61 1.39
C ILE A 414 20.78 3.75 0.83
N GLN A 415 22.03 3.45 0.46
CA GLN A 415 22.98 4.43 -0.05
C GLN A 415 22.94 4.56 -1.59
N ASN A 416 22.14 3.74 -2.27
CA ASN A 416 22.00 3.80 -3.72
C ASN A 416 21.12 5.02 -4.10
N PRO A 417 21.56 5.88 -5.04
CA PRO A 417 20.77 7.05 -5.48
C PRO A 417 19.45 6.69 -6.17
N GLU A 418 19.28 5.47 -6.68
CA GLU A 418 18.05 4.97 -7.30
C GLU A 418 17.11 4.29 -6.29
N GLN A 419 17.51 4.19 -5.02
CA GLN A 419 16.69 3.61 -3.97
C GLN A 419 15.61 4.57 -3.50
N GLY A 420 14.44 3.98 -3.23
CA GLY A 420 13.36 4.63 -2.52
C GLY A 420 12.28 5.21 -3.42
N LYS A 421 11.39 5.96 -2.78
CA LYS A 421 10.25 6.60 -3.39
C LYS A 421 9.80 7.80 -2.55
N LEU A 422 9.11 8.74 -3.19
CA LEU A 422 8.37 9.75 -2.44
C LEU A 422 7.18 9.07 -1.77
N ILE A 423 7.02 9.22 -0.45
CA ILE A 423 5.85 8.73 0.28
C ILE A 423 4.64 9.55 -0.20
N PRO A 424 3.55 8.97 -0.70
CA PRO A 424 2.37 9.76 -1.06
C PRO A 424 1.79 10.49 0.17
N PRO A 425 1.21 11.70 0.00
CA PRO A 425 0.77 12.53 1.13
C PRO A 425 -0.15 11.79 2.09
N PHE A 426 -1.07 10.96 1.58
CA PHE A 426 -1.99 10.21 2.42
C PHE A 426 -1.27 9.26 3.40
N TYR A 427 -0.29 8.49 2.92
CA TYR A 427 0.49 7.58 3.78
C TYR A 427 1.31 8.34 4.83
N ARG A 428 1.77 9.57 4.53
CA ARG A 428 2.43 10.41 5.54
C ARG A 428 1.46 10.81 6.65
N TYR A 429 0.22 11.10 6.29
CA TYR A 429 -0.82 11.50 7.23
C TYR A 429 -1.30 10.34 8.09
N SER A 430 -1.55 9.17 7.50
CA SER A 430 -1.90 7.95 8.24
C SER A 430 -0.75 7.51 9.17
N TYR A 431 0.49 7.54 8.67
CA TYR A 431 1.68 7.16 9.43
C TYR A 431 1.89 8.07 10.64
N PHE A 432 1.80 9.38 10.45
CA PHE A 432 1.86 10.35 11.54
C PHE A 432 0.71 10.14 12.53
N SER A 433 -0.52 9.96 12.03
CA SER A 433 -1.69 9.75 12.89
C SER A 433 -1.52 8.52 13.77
N ARG A 434 -0.90 7.43 13.31
CA ARG A 434 -0.65 6.24 14.13
C ARG A 434 0.46 6.42 15.16
N ASN A 435 1.51 7.19 14.86
CA ASN A 435 2.70 7.36 15.71
C ASN A 435 2.62 8.50 16.75
N VAL A 436 1.48 9.19 16.87
CA VAL A 436 1.30 10.26 17.86
C VAL A 436 0.19 9.96 18.84
N ASP A 437 0.39 10.41 20.07
CA ASP A 437 -0.67 10.48 21.06
C ASP A 437 -1.78 11.43 20.64
N LYS A 438 -2.98 11.14 21.11
CA LYS A 438 -4.21 11.82 20.69
C LYS A 438 -5.00 12.30 21.89
N LEU A 439 -5.63 13.47 21.74
CA LEU A 439 -6.64 14.01 22.63
C LEU A 439 -7.97 14.05 21.88
N GLY A 440 -9.07 13.84 22.58
CA GLY A 440 -10.41 13.85 21.99
C GLY A 440 -11.27 12.71 22.54
N PRO A 441 -12.33 12.32 21.83
CA PRO A 441 -13.21 11.24 22.26
C PRO A 441 -12.46 9.90 22.32
N GLU A 442 -12.69 9.15 23.41
CA GLU A 442 -12.03 7.87 23.64
C GLU A 442 -12.40 6.86 22.54
N ASN A 443 -11.39 6.29 21.88
CA ASN A 443 -11.52 5.27 20.84
C ASN A 443 -12.44 5.65 19.65
N LEU A 444 -12.56 6.94 19.34
CA LEU A 444 -13.39 7.43 18.24
C LEU A 444 -12.54 8.28 17.27
N TYR A 445 -12.25 7.71 16.11
CA TYR A 445 -11.34 8.27 15.10
C TYR A 445 -12.07 8.63 13.80
N TRP A 446 -13.23 9.26 13.93
CA TRP A 446 -14.02 9.69 12.79
C TRP A 446 -13.35 10.85 12.07
N ASN A 447 -12.97 10.61 10.82
CA ASN A 447 -12.31 11.60 10.00
C ASN A 447 -12.86 11.58 8.58
N VAL A 448 -13.33 12.73 8.10
CA VAL A 448 -13.80 12.85 6.72
C VAL A 448 -12.66 13.07 5.73
N GLY A 449 -11.52 13.62 6.20
CA GLY A 449 -10.34 13.86 5.36
C GLY A 449 -10.54 14.88 4.21
N TYR A 450 -11.67 15.58 4.14
CA TYR A 450 -12.01 16.43 2.98
C TYR A 450 -11.04 17.60 2.76
N SER A 451 -10.65 18.32 3.83
CA SER A 451 -9.63 19.39 3.71
C SER A 451 -8.31 18.84 3.19
N PHE A 452 -7.90 17.70 3.74
CA PHE A 452 -6.69 17.01 3.33
C PHE A 452 -6.75 16.62 1.84
N PHE A 453 -7.88 16.08 1.38
CA PHE A 453 -8.10 15.75 -0.03
C PHE A 453 -8.01 16.98 -0.95
N GLU A 454 -8.66 18.08 -0.59
CA GLU A 454 -8.60 19.32 -1.38
C GLU A 454 -7.18 19.87 -1.47
N ASN A 455 -6.41 19.75 -0.38
CA ASN A 455 -5.04 20.26 -0.29
C ASN A 455 -4.00 19.34 -0.94
N THR A 456 -4.24 18.02 -1.00
CA THR A 456 -3.21 17.04 -1.42
C THR A 456 -3.60 16.17 -2.62
N GLU A 457 -4.87 16.20 -3.03
CA GLU A 457 -5.45 15.39 -4.11
C GLU A 457 -5.49 13.88 -3.83
N GLN A 458 -5.29 13.46 -2.58
CA GLN A 458 -5.26 12.03 -2.23
C GLN A 458 -5.95 11.72 -0.89
N ILE A 459 -6.93 10.81 -0.95
CA ILE A 459 -7.53 10.08 0.18
C ILE A 459 -8.01 8.70 -0.33
N PRO A 460 -8.34 7.72 0.53
CA PRO A 460 -8.76 6.39 0.10
C PRO A 460 -9.95 6.44 -0.85
N PHE A 461 -9.87 5.67 -1.94
CA PHE A 461 -10.93 5.50 -2.93
C PHE A 461 -11.43 6.81 -3.58
N ALA A 462 -10.59 7.84 -3.71
CA ALA A 462 -10.97 9.11 -4.34
C ALA A 462 -10.09 9.48 -5.56
N SER A 463 -9.60 8.48 -6.30
CA SER A 463 -8.85 8.71 -7.53
C SER A 463 -9.70 9.46 -8.57
N ARG A 464 -9.12 10.43 -9.26
CA ARG A 464 -9.83 11.20 -10.30
C ARG A 464 -9.88 10.48 -11.65
N THR A 465 -9.12 9.40 -11.82
CA THR A 465 -9.02 8.67 -13.10
C THR A 465 -8.88 7.16 -12.88
N VAL A 466 -9.11 6.39 -13.94
CA VAL A 466 -8.87 4.95 -13.97
C VAL A 466 -7.38 4.59 -13.79
N PHE A 467 -6.47 5.53 -14.04
CA PHE A 467 -5.03 5.36 -13.85
C PHE A 467 -4.56 5.63 -12.42
N ASN A 468 -5.47 5.60 -11.45
CA ASN A 468 -5.22 5.97 -10.05
C ASN A 468 -4.79 7.46 -9.90
N PHE A 469 -4.22 7.85 -8.76
CA PHE A 469 -3.70 9.19 -8.45
C PHE A 469 -2.51 9.59 -9.35
N TYR A 470 -1.69 8.62 -9.76
CA TYR A 470 -0.50 8.84 -10.56
C TYR A 470 -0.17 7.62 -11.43
N LEU A 471 0.50 7.87 -12.56
CA LEU A 471 0.94 6.85 -13.51
C LEU A 471 2.21 6.15 -12.99
N PRO A 472 2.30 4.81 -13.11
CA PRO A 472 3.48 4.04 -12.66
C PRO A 472 4.77 4.38 -13.44
N ASP A 473 4.62 4.97 -14.63
CA ASP A 473 5.71 5.38 -15.50
C ASP A 473 5.90 6.91 -15.55
N PHE A 474 5.28 7.67 -14.63
CA PHE A 474 5.44 9.12 -14.63
C PHE A 474 6.89 9.51 -14.32
N GLN A 475 7.44 10.37 -15.17
CA GLN A 475 8.78 10.94 -15.03
C GLN A 475 8.68 12.46 -14.82
N PRO A 476 9.07 13.00 -13.65
CA PRO A 476 9.17 14.43 -13.47
C PRO A 476 10.31 15.00 -14.32
N ASN A 477 10.12 16.22 -14.82
CA ASN A 477 11.15 16.92 -15.59
C ASN A 477 12.44 17.09 -14.78
N GLY A 478 13.59 16.83 -15.41
CA GLY A 478 14.93 17.03 -14.82
C GLY A 478 15.71 15.72 -14.69
N GLN A 479 16.58 15.64 -13.67
CA GLN A 479 17.57 14.56 -13.53
C GLN A 479 16.99 13.14 -13.49
N ILE A 480 15.74 12.97 -13.04
CA ILE A 480 15.05 11.67 -13.04
C ILE A 480 14.75 11.23 -14.47
N ALA A 481 14.06 12.08 -15.25
CA ALA A 481 13.77 11.82 -16.66
C ALA A 481 15.05 11.73 -17.52
N ASP A 482 16.07 12.57 -17.23
CA ASP A 482 17.36 12.54 -17.95
C ASP A 482 18.12 11.21 -17.77
N GLN A 483 17.79 10.45 -16.71
CA GLN A 483 18.33 9.12 -16.41
C GLN A 483 17.35 7.99 -16.76
N GLU A 484 16.24 8.30 -17.43
CA GLU A 484 15.19 7.34 -17.81
C GLU A 484 14.53 6.64 -16.60
N LEU A 485 14.62 7.26 -15.42
CA LEU A 485 14.00 6.78 -14.19
C LEU A 485 12.56 7.31 -14.05
N VAL A 486 11.75 6.63 -13.26
CA VAL A 486 10.37 7.02 -12.93
C VAL A 486 10.25 7.49 -11.49
N ALA A 487 9.29 8.37 -11.21
CA ALA A 487 8.97 8.78 -9.85
C ALA A 487 7.46 9.09 -9.76
N PRO A 488 6.61 8.04 -9.74
CA PRO A 488 5.16 8.14 -9.92
C PRO A 488 4.50 9.20 -9.04
N GLU A 489 4.79 9.18 -7.75
CA GLU A 489 4.16 10.00 -6.72
C GLU A 489 4.42 11.50 -6.92
N PHE A 490 5.46 11.87 -7.69
CA PHE A 490 5.72 13.27 -8.03
C PHE A 490 4.67 13.87 -8.97
N GLN A 491 3.82 13.06 -9.63
CA GLN A 491 2.76 13.56 -10.49
C GLN A 491 1.74 14.40 -9.71
N ILE A 492 1.45 14.01 -8.46
CA ILE A 492 0.57 14.74 -7.55
C ILE A 492 1.34 15.66 -6.61
N HIS A 493 2.68 15.68 -6.65
CA HIS A 493 3.51 16.61 -5.88
C HIS A 493 3.90 17.83 -6.72
N ASN A 494 3.00 18.80 -6.80
CA ASN A 494 3.17 20.01 -7.60
C ASN A 494 3.17 21.27 -6.73
N SER A 495 3.33 22.45 -7.34
CA SER A 495 3.41 23.73 -6.61
C SER A 495 2.18 24.05 -5.75
N ARG A 496 1.01 23.47 -6.07
CA ARG A 496 -0.23 23.65 -5.29
C ARG A 496 -0.28 22.66 -4.13
N THR A 497 -0.15 21.37 -4.43
CA THR A 497 -0.32 20.29 -3.45
C THR A 497 0.83 20.21 -2.45
N SER A 498 2.05 20.61 -2.84
CA SER A 498 3.18 20.74 -1.90
C SER A 498 2.89 21.78 -0.82
N ILE A 499 2.37 22.96 -1.18
CA ILE A 499 1.93 23.99 -0.22
C ILE A 499 0.70 23.52 0.57
N GLY A 500 -0.23 22.83 -0.09
CA GLY A 500 -1.39 22.23 0.57
C GLY A 500 -0.98 21.25 1.68
N TYR A 501 -0.03 20.36 1.40
CA TYR A 501 0.53 19.46 2.42
C TYR A 501 1.23 20.22 3.56
N LEU A 502 1.97 21.30 3.27
CA LEU A 502 2.53 22.17 4.34
C LEU A 502 1.44 22.75 5.25
N ASN A 503 0.30 23.15 4.69
CA ASN A 503 -0.83 23.66 5.46
C ASN A 503 -1.45 22.57 6.35
N GLU A 504 -1.58 21.35 5.85
CA GLU A 504 -2.05 20.19 6.63
C GLU A 504 -1.06 19.87 7.76
N VAL A 505 0.25 19.84 7.48
CA VAL A 505 1.27 19.68 8.53
C VAL A 505 1.17 20.79 9.58
N THR A 506 0.92 22.03 9.15
CA THR A 506 0.70 23.15 10.07
C THR A 506 -0.56 22.95 10.91
N SER A 507 -1.62 22.36 10.36
CA SER A 507 -2.86 22.05 11.07
C SER A 507 -2.59 21.20 12.32
N TRP A 508 -1.99 20.02 12.16
CA TRP A 508 -1.80 19.12 13.29
C TRP A 508 -0.57 19.47 14.15
N THR A 509 0.45 20.16 13.64
CA THR A 509 1.62 20.57 14.45
C THR A 509 1.44 21.91 15.15
N TRP A 510 0.70 22.86 14.56
CA TRP A 510 0.53 24.21 15.13
C TRP A 510 -0.86 24.53 15.65
N TYR A 511 -1.88 23.82 15.17
CA TYR A 511 -3.26 23.96 15.64
C TYR A 511 -3.79 22.68 16.30
N TRP A 512 -2.90 21.71 16.57
CA TRP A 512 -3.18 20.39 17.16
C TRP A 512 -4.20 19.55 16.39
N ALA A 513 -4.70 20.04 15.28
CA ALA A 513 -5.87 19.59 14.57
C ALA A 513 -5.56 18.36 13.71
N LEU A 514 -5.91 17.16 14.17
CA LEU A 514 -5.54 15.90 13.51
C LEU A 514 -6.66 15.32 12.65
N MET A 515 -7.86 15.08 13.20
CA MET A 515 -8.98 14.46 12.49
C MET A 515 -10.27 15.22 12.74
N TYR A 516 -11.07 15.36 11.67
CA TYR A 516 -12.32 16.12 11.73
C TYR A 516 -13.51 15.31 11.19
N PRO A 517 -14.54 15.09 12.02
CA PRO A 517 -15.84 14.64 11.55
C PRO A 517 -16.67 15.82 11.02
N TRP A 518 -17.61 15.54 10.12
CA TRP A 518 -18.70 16.44 9.75
C TRP A 518 -19.91 16.31 10.68
N ASP A 519 -20.09 15.14 11.28
CA ASP A 519 -21.08 14.89 12.32
C ASP A 519 -20.65 15.64 13.59
N ASN A 520 -21.63 15.96 14.44
CA ASN A 520 -21.42 16.80 15.63
C ASN A 520 -20.72 16.01 16.77
N VAL A 521 -19.51 15.54 16.48
CA VAL A 521 -18.61 14.78 17.32
C VAL A 521 -17.35 15.63 17.56
N GLU A 522 -16.75 15.50 18.74
CA GLU A 522 -15.53 16.21 19.07
C GLU A 522 -14.37 15.77 18.15
N PRO A 523 -13.62 16.70 17.53
CA PRO A 523 -12.45 16.36 16.71
C PRO A 523 -11.34 15.68 17.50
N VAL A 524 -10.46 14.97 16.80
CA VAL A 524 -9.23 14.40 17.39
C VAL A 524 -8.08 15.38 17.21
N PHE A 525 -7.36 15.63 18.30
CA PHE A 525 -6.20 16.49 18.35
C PHE A 525 -4.92 15.70 18.65
N VAL A 526 -3.76 16.22 18.23
CA VAL A 526 -2.44 15.69 18.60
C VAL A 526 -2.10 16.06 20.04
N SER A 527 -1.56 15.12 20.78
CA SER A 527 -0.86 15.36 22.05
C SER A 527 0.65 15.33 21.81
N PHE A 528 1.37 16.29 22.36
CA PHE A 528 2.83 16.34 22.31
C PHE A 528 3.50 15.89 23.61
N ASN A 529 2.74 15.44 24.61
CA ASN A 529 3.25 15.18 25.96
C ASN A 529 4.48 14.27 25.97
N ASP A 530 4.45 13.18 25.21
CA ASP A 530 5.57 12.23 25.13
C ASP A 530 6.81 12.88 24.50
N TYR A 531 6.63 13.64 23.41
CA TYR A 531 7.73 14.37 22.76
C TYR A 531 8.24 15.57 23.57
N GLU A 532 7.41 16.20 24.40
CA GLU A 532 7.80 17.30 25.28
C GLU A 532 8.81 16.88 26.33
N GLU A 533 8.64 15.67 26.88
CA GLU A 533 9.59 15.12 27.84
C GLU A 533 10.96 14.92 27.19
N LEU A 534 10.98 14.36 25.98
CA LEU A 534 12.21 14.18 25.19
C LEU A 534 12.84 15.53 24.81
N ALA A 535 12.03 16.55 24.50
CA ALA A 535 12.46 17.87 24.04
C ALA A 535 13.31 18.67 25.05
N ARG A 536 13.43 18.19 26.29
CA ARG A 536 14.36 18.74 27.29
C ARG A 536 15.79 18.73 26.78
N ASP A 537 16.16 17.67 26.05
CA ASP A 537 17.39 17.58 25.28
C ASP A 537 17.04 17.44 23.78
N PRO A 538 17.35 18.46 22.95
CA PRO A 538 17.10 18.40 21.51
C PRO A 538 17.70 17.16 20.83
N GLU A 539 18.85 16.66 21.29
CA GLU A 539 19.46 15.47 20.70
C GLU A 539 18.63 14.20 20.96
N VAL A 540 18.07 14.07 22.18
CA VAL A 540 17.24 12.91 22.55
C VAL A 540 15.97 12.89 21.73
N LEU A 541 15.30 14.04 21.58
CA LEU A 541 14.12 14.15 20.71
C LEU A 541 14.47 13.83 19.25
N ILE A 542 15.58 14.35 18.71
CA ILE A 542 15.95 14.06 17.31
C ILE A 542 16.23 12.57 17.12
N ASN A 543 16.89 11.91 18.07
CA ASN A 543 17.15 10.47 17.98
C ASN A 543 15.86 9.65 17.92
N GLU A 544 14.87 10.00 18.75
CA GLU A 544 13.57 9.32 18.73
C GLU A 544 12.86 9.54 17.38
N LEU A 545 12.78 10.79 16.94
CA LEU A 545 12.13 11.13 15.67
C LEU A 545 12.85 10.53 14.47
N ASP A 546 14.19 10.38 14.52
CA ASP A 546 14.96 9.76 13.45
C ASP A 546 14.65 8.26 13.33
N ARG A 547 14.54 7.56 14.47
CA ARG A 547 14.19 6.14 14.48
C ARG A 547 12.78 5.89 13.98
N ILE A 548 11.82 6.74 14.38
CA ILE A 548 10.41 6.53 14.08
C ILE A 548 10.01 7.05 12.70
N PHE A 549 10.41 8.26 12.33
CA PHE A 549 9.93 8.89 11.09
C PHE A 549 10.91 8.75 9.93
N THR A 550 12.22 8.89 10.16
CA THR A 550 13.22 8.83 9.07
C THR A 550 13.96 7.50 9.02
N HIS A 551 13.61 6.54 9.87
CA HIS A 551 14.15 5.18 9.90
C HIS A 551 15.69 5.13 9.96
N GLY A 552 16.32 6.07 10.67
CA GLY A 552 17.77 6.20 10.75
C GLY A 552 18.44 6.82 9.52
N GLN A 553 17.66 7.39 8.61
CA GLN A 553 18.15 7.99 7.35
C GLN A 553 18.32 9.50 7.45
N MET A 554 18.11 10.10 8.63
CA MET A 554 18.31 11.53 8.82
C MET A 554 19.74 11.94 8.53
N THR A 555 19.91 12.94 7.67
CA THR A 555 21.21 13.49 7.33
C THR A 555 21.78 14.29 8.49
N GLU A 556 23.10 14.25 8.66
CA GLU A 556 23.80 15.02 9.71
C GLU A 556 23.55 16.54 9.57
N GLU A 557 23.45 17.02 8.33
CA GLU A 557 23.10 18.43 8.06
C GLU A 557 21.71 18.77 8.59
N PHE A 558 20.70 17.93 8.32
CA PHE A 558 19.34 18.17 8.79
C PHE A 558 19.24 18.07 10.32
N ARG A 559 19.89 17.06 10.92
CA ARG A 559 20.04 16.89 12.37
C ARG A 559 20.62 18.14 13.04
N GLN A 560 21.73 18.67 12.53
CA GLN A 560 22.36 19.87 13.08
C GLN A 560 21.45 21.09 12.96
N ASN A 561 20.78 21.28 11.82
CA ASN A 561 19.84 22.38 11.62
C ASN A 561 18.64 22.30 12.59
N LEU A 562 18.07 21.11 12.81
CA LEU A 562 17.01 20.89 13.80
C LEU A 562 17.48 21.25 15.21
N LYS A 563 18.65 20.74 15.60
CA LYS A 563 19.23 20.97 16.92
C LYS A 563 19.48 22.45 17.19
N GLU A 564 20.07 23.16 16.25
CA GLU A 564 20.32 24.60 16.35
C GLU A 564 19.02 25.39 16.50
N THR A 565 18.01 25.07 15.67
CA THR A 565 16.73 25.78 15.67
C THR A 565 15.97 25.55 16.98
N MET A 566 15.89 24.30 17.45
CA MET A 566 15.25 23.95 18.74
C MET A 566 15.96 24.57 19.94
N SER A 567 17.30 24.64 19.91
CA SER A 567 18.08 25.25 20.99
C SER A 567 17.79 26.74 21.18
N GLY A 568 17.25 27.41 20.16
CA GLY A 568 16.74 28.78 20.26
C GLY A 568 15.51 28.95 21.15
N PHE A 569 14.73 27.88 21.36
CA PHE A 569 13.58 27.86 22.25
C PHE A 569 14.04 27.47 23.66
N THR A 570 13.91 28.39 24.60
CA THR A 570 14.27 28.23 26.01
C THR A 570 13.17 28.82 26.86
N LEU A 571 13.19 28.54 28.16
CA LEU A 571 12.30 29.21 29.11
C LEU A 571 12.34 30.74 28.99
N PHE A 572 13.50 31.30 28.63
CA PHE A 572 13.69 32.75 28.52
C PHE A 572 13.19 33.33 27.18
N THR A 573 13.27 32.57 26.09
CA THR A 573 12.91 33.03 24.74
C THR A 573 11.48 32.68 24.35
N ALA A 574 10.91 31.59 24.89
CA ALA A 574 9.61 31.06 24.52
C ALA A 574 8.68 30.76 25.71
N GLY A 575 9.09 31.09 26.94
CA GLY A 575 8.27 30.91 28.14
C GLY A 575 8.13 29.45 28.56
N PRO A 576 7.13 29.12 29.42
CA PRO A 576 7.01 27.79 30.02
C PRO A 576 6.71 26.67 29.00
N ALA A 577 6.10 26.99 27.86
CA ALA A 577 5.77 26.05 26.78
C ALA A 577 6.94 25.79 25.81
N TYR A 578 8.18 26.17 26.15
CA TYR A 578 9.33 26.04 25.24
C TYR A 578 9.61 24.59 24.80
N LEU A 579 9.29 23.59 25.63
CA LEU A 579 9.44 22.17 25.29
C LEU A 579 8.44 21.76 24.20
N GLU A 580 7.18 22.15 24.35
CA GLU A 580 6.15 21.95 23.34
C GLU A 580 6.53 22.61 22.01
N TYR A 581 7.04 23.84 22.05
CA TYR A 581 7.51 24.52 20.83
C TYR A 581 8.67 23.79 20.14
N ARG A 582 9.58 23.18 20.90
CA ARG A 582 10.64 22.34 20.33
C ARG A 582 10.07 21.09 19.66
N ALA A 583 9.18 20.37 20.34
CA ALA A 583 8.53 19.17 19.82
C ALA A 583 7.76 19.45 18.51
N ARG A 584 6.91 20.49 18.53
CA ARG A 584 6.11 20.92 17.38
C ARG A 584 6.96 21.36 16.20
N LEU A 585 8.00 22.14 16.46
CA LEU A 585 8.93 22.57 15.41
C LEU A 585 9.67 21.37 14.81
N ALA A 586 10.19 20.46 15.63
CA ALA A 586 10.91 19.29 15.15
C ALA A 586 10.03 18.42 14.24
N LEU A 587 8.81 18.10 14.70
CA LEU A 587 7.83 17.34 13.92
C LEU A 587 7.43 18.06 12.63
N PHE A 588 7.18 19.38 12.69
CA PHE A 588 6.89 20.16 11.50
C PHE A 588 8.02 20.06 10.47
N MET A 589 9.26 20.32 10.89
CA MET A 589 10.42 20.34 10.00
C MET A 589 10.73 18.97 9.42
N ILE A 590 10.59 17.90 10.21
CA ILE A 590 10.79 16.52 9.74
C ILE A 590 9.75 16.17 8.70
N MET A 591 8.46 16.41 8.99
CA MET A 591 7.38 15.97 8.12
C MET A 591 7.34 16.66 6.75
N VAL A 592 7.98 17.81 6.63
CA VAL A 592 8.10 18.56 5.38
C VAL A 592 9.48 18.40 4.72
N GLY A 593 10.41 17.74 5.41
CA GLY A 593 11.80 17.57 4.99
C GLY A 593 12.01 16.36 4.07
N PRO A 594 12.99 16.41 3.15
CA PRO A 594 13.31 15.32 2.22
C PRO A 594 13.64 14.01 2.93
N ASP A 595 14.30 14.07 4.09
CA ASP A 595 14.75 12.91 4.87
C ASP A 595 13.58 12.05 5.40
N TYR A 596 12.37 12.62 5.52
CA TYR A 596 11.15 11.88 5.84
C TYR A 596 10.36 11.53 4.58
N VAL A 597 10.13 12.51 3.71
CA VAL A 597 9.19 12.33 2.60
C VAL A 597 9.73 11.38 1.52
N ILE A 598 11.03 11.10 1.51
CA ILE A 598 11.65 10.06 0.70
C ILE A 598 11.92 8.83 1.57
N LEU A 599 11.16 7.76 1.35
CA LEU A 599 11.40 6.46 1.97
C LEU A 599 12.41 5.70 1.13
N LYS A 600 13.60 5.42 1.68
CA LYS A 600 14.60 4.55 1.03
C LYS A 600 14.54 3.14 1.54
#